data_AF-A0A1H3HHF5-F1
#
_entry.id   AF-A0A1H3HHF5-F1
#
_cell.length_a   1.000
_cell.length_b   1.000
_cell.length_c   1.000
_cell.angle_alpha   90.00
_cell.angle_beta   90.00
_cell.angle_gamma   90.00
#
_symmetry.space_group_name_H-M   'P 1'
#
loop_
_entity.id
_entity.type
_entity.pdbx_description
1 polymer ?
#
loop_
_entity_poly.entity_id
_entity_poly.type
_entity_poly.pdbx_seq_one_letter_code
_entity_poly.pdbx_strand_id
1 'polypeptide(L)'
;MYDQTFSRQNPGCIVVLLDRSESMGAQWRNSGMTLADGAARAINRLLLDLCIKSTKEVGGAVRDYFHVLVLGYGASPVAGGEGVESAFGGRLTGRGIIPLSDLASAPLAILEEPSVDAMAAVTRVPIWVEPVFGYRTPMCEAIAVAGAHVFEWVEAHPDSFPPIVINITDGLVTDSPYDGADLTEWAKRLTTVETVDGPTLLFNVFLSSEGDPAFFPTSGHAFPEPGPQLFDMSSVLPAPMVRHAQAAGVPVQPGARAMCFNADLEALVKFLEIGTRVAEIPGR
;
A
#
# COMPACT_ATOMS: atom_id res chain seq x y z
N MET A 1 -8.42 -20.16 4.29
CA MET A 1 -7.87 -19.26 3.27
C MET A 1 -7.82 -17.90 3.91
N TYR A 2 -6.67 -17.26 3.82
CA TYR A 2 -6.32 -16.06 4.56
C TYR A 2 -6.21 -16.29 6.08
N ASP A 3 -5.72 -17.46 6.51
CA ASP A 3 -5.57 -17.83 7.92
C ASP A 3 -4.11 -17.99 8.37
N GLN A 4 -3.13 -17.88 7.45
CA GLN A 4 -1.71 -18.01 7.78
C GLN A 4 -1.20 -16.88 8.67
N THR A 5 -0.27 -17.22 9.58
CA THR A 5 0.35 -16.25 10.48
C THR A 5 1.72 -15.80 9.99
N PHE A 6 2.05 -14.52 10.22
CA PHE A 6 3.33 -13.97 9.81
C PHE A 6 4.47 -14.45 10.73
N SER A 7 5.51 -14.99 10.13
CA SER A 7 6.72 -15.43 10.80
C SER A 7 7.94 -15.22 9.89
N ARG A 8 9.15 -15.55 10.37
CA ARG A 8 10.34 -15.52 9.50
C ARG A 8 10.35 -16.63 8.46
N GLN A 9 9.64 -17.72 8.72
CA GLN A 9 9.53 -18.83 7.78
C GLN A 9 8.45 -18.55 6.73
N ASN A 10 7.35 -17.93 7.17
CA ASN A 10 6.23 -17.52 6.33
C ASN A 10 6.05 -16.00 6.44
N PRO A 11 6.90 -15.19 5.78
CA PRO A 11 6.78 -13.74 5.82
C PRO A 11 5.51 -13.28 5.11
N GLY A 12 4.91 -12.18 5.57
CA GLY A 12 3.88 -11.47 4.81
C GLY A 12 4.50 -10.66 3.67
N CYS A 13 3.76 -10.42 2.59
CA CYS A 13 4.18 -9.56 1.48
C CYS A 13 3.24 -8.37 1.33
N ILE A 14 3.79 -7.15 1.35
CA ILE A 14 3.03 -5.92 1.13
C ILE A 14 3.68 -5.14 -0.02
N VAL A 15 2.95 -4.95 -1.10
CA VAL A 15 3.39 -4.14 -2.25
C VAL A 15 2.48 -2.92 -2.34
N VAL A 16 3.06 -1.73 -2.41
CA VAL A 16 2.32 -0.48 -2.61
C VAL A 16 2.56 0.01 -4.02
N LEU A 17 1.50 0.29 -4.77
CA LEU A 17 1.52 1.06 -6.00
C LEU A 17 1.16 2.50 -5.64
N LEU A 18 2.12 3.41 -5.76
CA LEU A 18 1.97 4.82 -5.45
C LEU A 18 1.86 5.61 -6.76
N ASP A 19 0.71 6.21 -6.98
CA ASP A 19 0.51 7.20 -8.02
C ASP A 19 1.45 8.39 -7.78
N ARG A 20 2.18 8.75 -8.83
CA ARG A 20 3.08 9.90 -8.92
C ARG A 20 2.75 10.71 -10.17
N SER A 21 1.52 10.67 -10.65
CA SER A 21 1.04 11.49 -11.77
C SER A 21 0.97 12.97 -11.40
N GLU A 22 0.80 13.85 -12.38
CA GLU A 22 0.74 15.31 -12.17
C GLU A 22 -0.36 15.74 -11.19
N SER A 23 -1.50 15.04 -11.17
CA SER A 23 -2.65 15.39 -10.29
C SER A 23 -2.30 15.26 -8.81
N MET A 24 -1.37 14.37 -8.46
CA MET A 24 -0.87 14.21 -7.09
C MET A 24 -0.18 15.47 -6.53
N GLY A 25 0.17 16.44 -7.38
CA GLY A 25 0.64 17.76 -6.96
C GLY A 25 -0.46 18.69 -6.43
N ALA A 26 -1.73 18.32 -6.52
CA ALA A 26 -2.84 19.11 -6.01
C ALA A 26 -2.82 19.20 -4.48
N GLN A 27 -3.32 20.32 -3.95
CA GLN A 27 -3.41 20.55 -2.52
C GLN A 27 -4.40 19.57 -1.86
N TRP A 28 -3.95 18.87 -0.83
CA TRP A 28 -4.77 17.91 -0.12
C TRP A 28 -5.60 18.58 0.98
N ARG A 29 -6.81 19.02 0.65
CA ARG A 29 -7.72 19.71 1.58
C ARG A 29 -7.01 20.91 2.24
N ASN A 30 -7.29 21.14 3.52
CA ASN A 30 -6.67 22.18 4.32
C ASN A 30 -5.39 21.71 5.05
N SER A 31 -4.74 20.63 4.58
CA SER A 31 -3.55 20.07 5.26
C SER A 31 -2.28 20.92 5.08
N GLY A 32 -2.25 21.78 4.06
CA GLY A 32 -1.03 22.48 3.63
C GLY A 32 -0.03 21.58 2.90
N MET A 33 -0.42 20.35 2.57
CA MET A 33 0.38 19.36 1.84
C MET A 33 -0.23 19.11 0.46
N THR A 34 0.57 18.60 -0.48
CA THR A 34 0.03 17.98 -1.70
C THR A 34 -0.50 16.57 -1.41
N LEU A 35 -1.23 15.97 -2.36
CA LEU A 35 -1.64 14.56 -2.28
C LEU A 35 -0.40 13.64 -2.23
N ALA A 36 0.63 13.94 -3.03
CA ALA A 36 1.91 13.23 -3.03
C ALA A 36 2.60 13.27 -1.66
N ASP A 37 2.66 14.45 -1.04
CA ASP A 37 3.24 14.63 0.31
C ASP A 37 2.57 13.73 1.34
N GLY A 38 1.24 13.79 1.38
CA GLY A 38 0.52 13.02 2.39
C GLY A 38 0.50 11.52 2.10
N ALA A 39 0.46 11.10 0.82
CA ALA A 39 0.58 9.69 0.44
C ALA A 39 1.95 9.13 0.86
N ALA A 40 3.04 9.84 0.56
CA ALA A 40 4.38 9.47 1.01
C ALA A 40 4.47 9.42 2.53
N ARG A 41 3.87 10.39 3.24
CA ARG A 41 3.82 10.39 4.71
C ARG A 41 3.10 9.17 5.28
N ALA A 42 1.94 8.82 4.74
CA ALA A 42 1.17 7.66 5.17
C ALA A 42 1.93 6.34 4.92
N ILE A 43 2.60 6.21 3.77
CA ILE A 43 3.43 5.05 3.44
C ILE A 43 4.62 4.94 4.40
N ASN A 44 5.37 6.02 4.63
CA ASN A 44 6.50 6.00 5.57
C ASN A 44 6.03 5.65 6.99
N ARG A 45 4.85 6.11 7.40
CA ARG A 45 4.28 5.73 8.70
C ARG A 45 3.93 4.25 8.76
N LEU A 46 3.27 3.72 7.73
CA LEU A 46 2.98 2.29 7.60
C LEU A 46 4.25 1.45 7.73
N LEU A 47 5.31 1.80 6.99
CA LEU A 47 6.58 1.10 7.01
C LEU A 47 7.24 1.13 8.40
N LEU A 48 7.20 2.29 9.08
CA LEU A 48 7.66 2.42 10.46
C LEU A 48 6.86 1.53 11.42
N ASP A 49 5.54 1.50 11.29
CA ASP A 49 4.68 0.68 12.14
C ASP A 49 4.94 -0.82 11.92
N LEU A 50 5.21 -1.25 10.69
CA LEU A 50 5.65 -2.61 10.38
C LEU A 50 6.99 -2.93 11.07
N CYS A 51 7.96 -2.01 11.04
CA CYS A 51 9.25 -2.16 11.72
C CYS A 51 9.09 -2.31 13.24
N ILE A 52 8.23 -1.48 13.85
CA ILE A 52 7.93 -1.53 15.30
C ILE A 52 7.24 -2.85 15.66
N LYS A 53 6.24 -3.28 14.87
CA LYS A 53 5.53 -4.56 15.06
C LYS A 53 6.48 -5.76 14.93
N SER A 54 7.53 -5.64 14.12
CA SER A 54 8.50 -6.71 13.85
C SER A 54 9.72 -6.71 14.79
N THR A 55 9.77 -5.80 15.76
CA THR A 55 10.86 -5.68 16.74
C THR A 55 10.36 -6.12 18.11
N LYS A 56 10.82 -7.25 18.67
CA LYS A 56 10.27 -7.79 19.95
C LYS A 56 10.61 -6.92 21.18
N GLU A 57 11.85 -6.49 21.28
CA GLU A 57 12.38 -5.78 22.45
C GLU A 57 12.71 -4.33 22.08
N VAL A 58 12.56 -3.39 23.02
CA VAL A 58 12.87 -1.98 22.78
C VAL A 58 14.34 -1.84 22.38
N GLY A 59 14.59 -1.30 21.18
CA GLY A 59 15.94 -1.18 20.61
C GLY A 59 16.51 -2.47 20.01
N GLY A 60 15.71 -3.54 19.90
CA GLY A 60 16.11 -4.78 19.23
C GLY A 60 16.16 -4.67 17.70
N ALA A 61 16.72 -5.70 17.05
CA ALA A 61 16.73 -5.78 15.59
C ALA A 61 15.34 -6.06 15.02
N VAL A 62 15.03 -5.43 13.89
CA VAL A 62 13.84 -5.70 13.08
C VAL A 62 13.95 -7.12 12.52
N ARG A 63 12.90 -7.93 12.70
CA ARG A 63 12.81 -9.27 12.11
C ARG A 63 12.07 -9.21 10.78
N ASP A 64 12.47 -10.07 9.85
CA ASP A 64 11.81 -10.22 8.55
C ASP A 64 10.51 -11.03 8.67
N TYR A 65 9.51 -10.46 9.35
CA TYR A 65 8.14 -10.96 9.32
C TYR A 65 7.36 -10.45 8.11
N PHE A 66 7.87 -9.40 7.46
CA PHE A 66 7.31 -8.81 6.26
C PHE A 66 8.40 -8.62 5.21
N HIS A 67 8.05 -8.83 3.95
CA HIS A 67 8.78 -8.31 2.81
C HIS A 67 7.93 -7.22 2.15
N VAL A 68 8.57 -6.15 1.69
CA VAL A 68 7.88 -4.96 1.19
C VAL A 68 8.44 -4.46 -0.14
N LEU A 69 7.59 -3.80 -0.91
CA LEU A 69 7.96 -3.03 -2.08
C LEU A 69 7.04 -1.81 -2.18
N VAL A 70 7.59 -0.66 -2.56
CA VAL A 70 6.80 0.49 -3.02
C VAL A 70 7.20 0.76 -4.46
N LEU A 71 6.27 0.66 -5.39
CA LEU A 71 6.43 1.03 -6.79
C LEU A 71 5.76 2.38 -7.00
N GLY A 72 6.51 3.36 -7.50
CA GLY A 72 5.93 4.60 -8.01
C GLY A 72 5.58 4.45 -9.48
N TYR A 73 4.43 4.97 -9.90
CA TYR A 73 4.04 5.02 -11.31
C TYR A 73 3.60 6.43 -11.72
N GLY A 74 3.95 6.84 -12.94
CA GLY A 74 3.89 8.24 -13.37
C GLY A 74 5.30 8.80 -13.44
N ALA A 75 5.64 9.81 -12.64
CA ALA A 75 7.02 10.29 -12.57
C ALA A 75 8.00 9.20 -12.08
N SER A 76 9.06 9.02 -12.88
CA SER A 76 10.15 8.06 -12.68
C SER A 76 11.49 8.80 -12.56
N PRO A 77 11.82 9.36 -11.37
CA PRO A 77 13.06 10.12 -11.17
C PRO A 77 14.35 9.36 -11.49
N VAL A 78 14.40 8.04 -11.23
CA VAL A 78 15.63 7.25 -11.44
C VAL A 78 15.85 6.97 -12.92
N ALA A 79 14.81 6.52 -13.65
CA ALA A 79 14.92 6.30 -15.10
C ALA A 79 14.91 7.61 -15.91
N GLY A 80 14.32 8.67 -15.36
CA GLY A 80 14.15 9.97 -16.01
C GLY A 80 13.00 9.96 -17.01
N GLY A 81 11.80 10.33 -16.57
CA GLY A 81 10.63 10.42 -17.44
C GLY A 81 9.35 9.90 -16.79
N GLU A 82 8.50 9.30 -17.63
CA GLU A 82 7.30 8.56 -17.22
C GLU A 82 7.62 7.07 -17.18
N GLY A 83 7.08 6.36 -16.19
CA GLY A 83 7.15 4.90 -16.11
C GLY A 83 6.82 4.38 -14.73
N VAL A 84 7.26 3.15 -14.46
CA VAL A 84 7.11 2.47 -13.18
C VAL A 84 8.48 2.09 -12.65
N GLU A 85 8.78 2.48 -11.41
CA GLU A 85 10.04 2.16 -10.76
C GLU A 85 9.86 1.95 -9.25
N SER A 86 10.84 1.30 -8.62
CA SER A 86 10.91 1.23 -7.16
C SER A 86 11.01 2.65 -6.59
N ALA A 87 10.10 2.98 -5.68
CA ALA A 87 10.05 4.25 -4.98
C ALA A 87 11.10 4.38 -3.87
N PHE A 88 11.80 3.28 -3.55
CA PHE A 88 12.91 3.31 -2.60
C PHE A 88 14.14 3.96 -3.25
N GLY A 89 14.76 4.88 -2.53
CA GLY A 89 15.99 5.54 -2.97
C GLY A 89 17.26 5.00 -2.28
N GLY A 90 18.38 5.68 -2.54
CA GLY A 90 19.66 5.43 -1.87
C GLY A 90 20.18 4.01 -2.09
N ARG A 91 20.41 3.28 -0.98
CA ARG A 91 20.93 1.90 -1.03
C ARG A 91 19.93 0.86 -1.54
N LEU A 92 18.66 1.23 -1.63
CA LEU A 92 17.56 0.35 -2.03
C LEU A 92 17.09 0.63 -3.47
N THR A 93 17.68 1.61 -4.16
CA THR A 93 17.35 1.95 -5.54
C THR A 93 17.39 0.73 -6.46
N GLY A 94 16.34 0.55 -7.25
CA GLY A 94 16.20 -0.54 -8.22
C GLY A 94 15.94 -1.93 -7.61
N ARG A 95 15.75 -2.03 -6.29
CA ARG A 95 15.36 -3.29 -5.63
C ARG A 95 13.86 -3.52 -5.80
N GLY A 96 13.48 -4.78 -6.03
CA GLY A 96 12.10 -5.26 -5.98
C GLY A 96 11.65 -5.49 -4.54
N ILE A 97 10.93 -6.59 -4.27
CA ILE A 97 10.49 -6.95 -2.92
C ILE A 97 11.70 -7.25 -2.02
N ILE A 98 11.83 -6.51 -0.92
CA ILE A 98 12.94 -6.63 0.04
C ILE A 98 12.47 -7.05 1.44
N PRO A 99 13.30 -7.74 2.23
CA PRO A 99 13.02 -7.97 3.64
C PRO A 99 12.91 -6.66 4.44
N LEU A 100 12.05 -6.65 5.46
CA LEU A 100 11.83 -5.45 6.28
C LEU A 100 13.09 -4.99 7.04
N SER A 101 13.99 -5.91 7.42
CA SER A 101 15.26 -5.52 8.06
C SER A 101 16.19 -4.74 7.13
N ASP A 102 16.23 -5.09 5.83
CA ASP A 102 16.96 -4.34 4.80
C ASP A 102 16.43 -2.91 4.71
N LEU A 103 15.09 -2.76 4.64
CA LEU A 103 14.42 -1.46 4.64
C LEU A 103 14.79 -0.65 5.89
N ALA A 104 14.63 -1.22 7.08
CA ALA A 104 14.87 -0.55 8.36
C ALA A 104 16.31 -0.01 8.50
N SER A 105 17.27 -0.68 7.86
CA SER A 105 18.68 -0.30 7.89
C SER A 105 19.08 0.80 6.91
N ALA A 106 18.17 1.21 6.01
CA ALA A 106 18.48 2.09 4.89
C ALA A 106 17.42 3.20 4.65
N PRO A 107 17.06 4.01 5.66
CA PRO A 107 16.29 5.23 5.41
C PRO A 107 17.10 6.25 4.62
N LEU A 108 16.42 7.04 3.80
CA LEU A 108 16.96 8.21 3.09
C LEU A 108 17.25 9.35 4.06
N ALA A 109 16.33 9.56 5.01
CA ALA A 109 16.41 10.62 6.00
C ALA A 109 15.68 10.21 7.28
N ILE A 110 15.86 10.98 8.34
CA ILE A 110 15.08 10.90 9.58
C ILE A 110 14.47 12.27 9.81
N LEU A 111 13.14 12.37 9.78
CA LEU A 111 12.41 13.58 10.13
C LEU A 111 12.08 13.58 11.62
N GLU A 112 12.17 14.76 12.25
CA GLU A 112 11.74 14.97 13.62
C GLU A 112 10.40 15.70 13.59
N GLU A 113 9.34 15.03 14.03
CA GLU A 113 7.99 15.59 14.14
C GLU A 113 7.65 15.85 15.61
N PRO A 114 6.79 16.84 15.93
CA PRO A 114 6.25 16.98 17.28
C PRO A 114 5.63 15.67 17.76
N SER A 115 6.00 15.22 18.95
CA SER A 115 5.44 14.00 19.52
C SER A 115 3.99 14.23 19.94
N VAL A 116 3.14 13.22 19.70
CA VAL A 116 1.79 13.14 20.30
C VAL A 116 1.82 12.56 21.73
N ASP A 117 2.94 11.94 22.11
CA ASP A 117 3.18 11.47 23.48
C ASP A 117 3.78 12.60 24.32
N ALA A 118 3.12 12.93 25.43
CA ALA A 118 3.56 13.96 26.39
C ALA A 118 4.92 13.66 27.04
N MET A 119 5.42 12.43 26.96
CA MET A 119 6.73 12.03 27.51
C MET A 119 7.91 12.35 26.60
N ALA A 120 7.70 12.60 25.31
CA ALA A 120 8.75 12.94 24.35
C ALA A 120 8.45 14.28 23.68
N ALA A 121 9.47 15.10 23.41
CA ALA A 121 9.27 16.36 22.68
C ALA A 121 9.10 16.14 21.17
N VAL A 122 9.77 15.11 20.62
CA VAL A 122 9.80 14.81 19.18
C VAL A 122 9.73 13.31 18.92
N THR A 123 9.08 12.92 17.84
CA THR A 123 9.09 11.58 17.25
C THR A 123 10.00 11.57 16.04
N ARG A 124 10.87 10.57 15.94
CA ARG A 124 11.74 10.35 14.77
C ARG A 124 11.08 9.42 13.78
N VAL A 125 10.80 9.93 12.58
CA VAL A 125 10.17 9.19 11.49
C VAL A 125 11.19 8.98 10.37
N PRO A 126 11.65 7.74 10.15
CA PRO A 126 12.50 7.45 8.99
C PRO A 126 11.73 7.64 7.69
N ILE A 127 12.40 8.15 6.67
CA ILE A 127 11.85 8.35 5.33
C ILE A 127 12.51 7.39 4.37
N TRP A 128 11.71 6.59 3.69
CA TRP A 128 12.13 5.65 2.63
C TRP A 128 11.58 6.04 1.27
N VAL A 129 10.44 6.74 1.27
CA VAL A 129 9.73 7.19 0.07
C VAL A 129 9.59 8.71 0.13
N GLU A 130 10.10 9.40 -0.88
CA GLU A 130 9.93 10.85 -1.06
C GLU A 130 8.66 11.16 -1.87
N PRO A 131 8.04 12.32 -1.64
CA PRO A 131 6.92 12.76 -2.46
C PRO A 131 7.41 13.18 -3.84
N VAL A 132 6.79 12.59 -4.86
CA VAL A 132 7.11 12.83 -6.27
C VAL A 132 5.79 12.84 -7.03
N PHE A 133 5.65 13.77 -7.98
CA PHE A 133 4.51 13.84 -8.88
C PHE A 133 4.96 14.36 -10.26
N GLY A 134 4.20 14.01 -11.29
CA GLY A 134 4.40 14.43 -12.67
C GLY A 134 3.98 13.37 -13.68
N TYR A 135 3.86 13.76 -14.95
CA TYR A 135 3.45 12.86 -16.03
C TYR A 135 2.03 12.28 -15.83
N ARG A 136 1.70 11.22 -16.56
CA ARG A 136 0.36 10.61 -16.56
C ARG A 136 0.25 9.51 -15.49
N THR A 137 -0.82 8.74 -15.55
CA THR A 137 -1.22 7.73 -14.56
C THR A 137 -1.18 6.32 -15.21
N PRO A 138 0.03 5.75 -15.47
CA PRO A 138 0.18 4.44 -16.10
C PRO A 138 -0.11 3.29 -15.12
N MET A 139 -1.38 3.17 -14.73
CA MET A 139 -1.83 2.22 -13.70
C MET A 139 -1.81 0.77 -14.20
N CYS A 140 -2.05 0.53 -15.49
CA CYS A 140 -2.00 -0.83 -16.05
C CYS A 140 -0.56 -1.36 -16.01
N GLU A 141 0.41 -0.54 -16.43
CA GLU A 141 1.84 -0.84 -16.32
C GLU A 141 2.24 -1.11 -14.86
N ALA A 142 1.76 -0.30 -13.92
CA ALA A 142 2.05 -0.47 -12.49
C ALA A 142 1.59 -1.81 -11.95
N ILE A 143 0.36 -2.22 -12.29
CA ILE A 143 -0.20 -3.52 -11.90
C ILE A 143 0.56 -4.67 -12.58
N ALA A 144 0.94 -4.52 -13.85
CA ALA A 144 1.72 -5.53 -14.56
C ALA A 144 3.11 -5.76 -13.90
N VAL A 145 3.83 -4.68 -13.59
CA VAL A 145 5.15 -4.74 -12.93
C VAL A 145 5.04 -5.30 -11.51
N ALA A 146 4.04 -4.90 -10.73
CA ALA A 146 3.78 -5.53 -9.43
C ALA A 146 3.46 -7.02 -9.57
N GLY A 147 2.67 -7.41 -10.57
CA GLY A 147 2.34 -8.81 -10.84
C GLY A 147 3.57 -9.68 -11.06
N ALA A 148 4.57 -9.19 -11.80
CA ALA A 148 5.84 -9.90 -11.99
C ALA A 148 6.59 -10.11 -10.66
N HIS A 149 6.74 -9.06 -9.85
CA HIS A 149 7.39 -9.18 -8.55
C HIS A 149 6.62 -10.09 -7.57
N VAL A 150 5.30 -9.98 -7.55
CA VAL A 150 4.42 -10.79 -6.72
C VAL A 150 4.51 -12.26 -7.12
N PHE A 151 4.52 -12.57 -8.42
CA PHE A 151 4.70 -13.92 -8.92
C PHE A 151 6.03 -14.54 -8.46
N GLU A 152 7.15 -13.83 -8.64
CA GLU A 152 8.46 -14.28 -8.17
C GLU A 152 8.50 -14.52 -6.66
N TRP A 153 7.86 -13.64 -5.88
CA TRP A 153 7.82 -13.78 -4.42
C TRP A 153 6.99 -14.98 -3.97
N VAL A 154 5.85 -15.23 -4.61
CA VAL A 154 4.95 -16.35 -4.31
C VAL A 154 5.63 -17.69 -4.62
N GLU A 155 6.34 -17.80 -5.75
CA GLU A 155 7.14 -19.00 -6.08
C GLU A 155 8.18 -19.32 -4.99
N ALA A 156 8.73 -18.28 -4.35
CA ALA A 156 9.70 -18.44 -3.26
C ALA A 156 9.05 -18.67 -1.88
N HIS A 157 7.78 -18.28 -1.68
CA HIS A 157 7.07 -18.35 -0.40
C HIS A 157 5.64 -18.92 -0.55
N PRO A 158 5.48 -20.14 -1.12
CA PRO A 158 4.17 -20.67 -1.46
C PRO A 158 3.27 -20.93 -0.23
N ASP A 159 3.86 -21.14 0.95
CA ASP A 159 3.15 -21.43 2.19
C ASP A 159 2.75 -20.18 3.00
N SER A 160 3.15 -18.99 2.54
CA SER A 160 2.82 -17.73 3.21
C SER A 160 1.37 -17.30 3.01
N PHE A 161 0.92 -16.37 3.86
CA PHE A 161 -0.26 -15.57 3.57
C PHE A 161 -0.09 -14.84 2.22
N PRO A 162 -1.13 -14.75 1.38
CA PRO A 162 -0.99 -14.16 0.04
C PRO A 162 -0.59 -12.69 0.06
N PRO A 163 0.14 -12.22 -0.96
CA PRO A 163 0.53 -10.82 -1.07
C PRO A 163 -0.66 -9.86 -1.02
N ILE A 164 -0.46 -8.72 -0.36
CA ILE A 164 -1.40 -7.62 -0.33
C ILE A 164 -0.82 -6.50 -1.19
N VAL A 165 -1.48 -6.19 -2.30
CA VAL A 165 -1.11 -5.11 -3.21
C VAL A 165 -2.04 -3.94 -2.99
N ILE A 166 -1.50 -2.77 -2.67
CA ILE A 166 -2.28 -1.57 -2.33
C ILE A 166 -1.99 -0.49 -3.37
N ASN A 167 -2.97 -0.18 -4.20
CA ASN A 167 -2.92 0.95 -5.12
C ASN A 167 -3.47 2.22 -4.45
N ILE A 168 -2.67 3.29 -4.49
CA ILE A 168 -3.00 4.61 -3.95
C ILE A 168 -2.93 5.60 -5.10
N THR A 169 -4.05 6.23 -5.43
CA THR A 169 -4.19 7.12 -6.61
C THR A 169 -5.18 8.25 -6.36
N ASP A 170 -5.04 9.36 -7.07
CA ASP A 170 -6.04 10.43 -7.16
C ASP A 170 -6.62 10.59 -8.57
N GLY A 171 -6.13 9.79 -9.53
CA GLY A 171 -6.31 10.00 -10.95
C GLY A 171 -7.05 8.88 -11.68
N LEU A 172 -7.40 9.17 -12.93
CA LEU A 172 -7.93 8.18 -13.86
C LEU A 172 -6.76 7.46 -14.55
N VAL A 173 -6.92 6.16 -14.80
CA VAL A 173 -5.98 5.39 -15.61
C VAL A 173 -5.81 6.00 -17.00
N THR A 174 -4.57 6.16 -17.45
CA THR A 174 -4.27 6.79 -18.76
C THR A 174 -3.67 5.84 -19.79
N ASP A 175 -3.32 4.63 -19.39
CA ASP A 175 -2.64 3.63 -20.20
C ASP A 175 -3.49 2.37 -20.46
N SER A 176 -4.81 2.45 -20.32
CA SER A 176 -5.70 1.32 -20.64
C SER A 176 -6.16 1.42 -22.11
N PRO A 177 -5.83 0.47 -23.00
CA PRO A 177 -5.09 -0.78 -22.75
C PRO A 177 -3.56 -0.61 -22.77
N TYR A 178 -2.87 -1.42 -21.95
CA TYR A 178 -1.42 -1.55 -21.88
C TYR A 178 -1.02 -2.98 -22.24
N ASP A 179 -0.06 -3.13 -23.16
CA ASP A 179 0.40 -4.44 -23.66
C ASP A 179 -0.76 -5.41 -24.00
N GLY A 180 -1.76 -4.86 -24.70
CA GLY A 180 -2.90 -5.62 -25.21
C GLY A 180 -3.98 -6.00 -24.19
N ALA A 181 -3.89 -5.56 -22.94
CA ALA A 181 -4.89 -5.80 -21.90
C ALA A 181 -5.36 -4.52 -21.23
N ASP A 182 -6.64 -4.48 -20.86
CA ASP A 182 -7.20 -3.34 -20.11
C ASP A 182 -6.90 -3.42 -18.60
N LEU A 183 -7.25 -2.36 -17.86
CA LEU A 183 -7.01 -2.29 -16.42
C LEU A 183 -7.67 -3.45 -15.65
N THR A 184 -8.89 -3.84 -16.05
CA THR A 184 -9.63 -4.91 -15.38
C THR A 184 -8.97 -6.27 -15.63
N GLU A 185 -8.48 -6.51 -16.84
CA GLU A 185 -7.72 -7.71 -17.17
C GLU A 185 -6.39 -7.77 -16.41
N TRP A 186 -5.65 -6.66 -16.29
CA TRP A 186 -4.43 -6.60 -15.50
C TRP A 186 -4.67 -6.86 -14.01
N ALA A 187 -5.71 -6.24 -13.43
CA ALA A 187 -6.09 -6.49 -12.04
C ALA A 187 -6.49 -7.96 -11.84
N LYS A 188 -7.24 -8.54 -12.78
CA LYS A 188 -7.60 -9.96 -12.74
C LYS A 188 -6.34 -10.85 -12.76
N ARG A 189 -5.40 -10.60 -13.67
CA ARG A 189 -4.11 -11.34 -13.75
C ARG A 189 -3.35 -11.28 -12.42
N LEU A 190 -3.23 -10.09 -11.83
CA LEU A 190 -2.59 -9.92 -10.52
C LEU A 190 -3.26 -10.80 -9.45
N THR A 191 -4.59 -10.75 -9.35
CA THR A 191 -5.35 -11.52 -8.36
C THR A 191 -5.45 -13.02 -8.66
N THR A 192 -4.85 -13.51 -9.76
CA THR A 192 -4.72 -14.96 -10.02
C THR A 192 -3.40 -15.54 -9.52
N VAL A 193 -2.44 -14.69 -9.13
CA VAL A 193 -1.24 -15.15 -8.43
C VAL A 193 -1.64 -15.52 -7.01
N GLU A 194 -1.32 -16.74 -6.56
CA GLU A 194 -1.82 -17.28 -5.29
C GLU A 194 -0.77 -18.07 -4.51
N THR A 195 -0.80 -17.93 -3.19
CA THR A 195 -0.15 -18.88 -2.29
C THR A 195 -1.12 -20.02 -1.96
N VAL A 196 -0.68 -21.03 -1.19
CA VAL A 196 -1.58 -22.08 -0.70
C VAL A 196 -2.71 -21.55 0.19
N ASP A 197 -2.54 -20.33 0.74
CA ASP A 197 -3.51 -19.68 1.60
C ASP A 197 -4.37 -18.62 0.89
N GLY A 198 -4.32 -18.59 -0.45
CA GLY A 198 -5.28 -17.86 -1.28
C GLY A 198 -4.65 -16.97 -2.35
N PRO A 199 -5.48 -16.32 -3.18
CA PRO A 199 -5.00 -15.37 -4.18
C PRO A 199 -4.57 -14.05 -3.56
N THR A 200 -3.63 -13.38 -4.24
CA THR A 200 -3.21 -12.00 -3.99
C THR A 200 -4.42 -11.08 -3.86
N LEU A 201 -4.37 -10.21 -2.85
CA LEU A 201 -5.41 -9.25 -2.57
C LEU A 201 -5.05 -7.88 -3.16
N LEU A 202 -5.94 -7.31 -3.97
CA LEU A 202 -5.80 -5.97 -4.52
C LEU A 202 -6.67 -4.98 -3.74
N PHE A 203 -6.03 -3.98 -3.16
CA PHE A 203 -6.61 -2.90 -2.38
C PHE A 203 -6.52 -1.62 -3.20
N ASN A 204 -7.58 -0.81 -3.20
CA ASN A 204 -7.59 0.49 -3.88
C ASN A 204 -7.91 1.62 -2.91
N VAL A 205 -7.13 2.68 -2.98
CA VAL A 205 -7.36 3.92 -2.23
C VAL A 205 -7.40 5.07 -3.21
N PHE A 206 -8.57 5.70 -3.31
CA PHE A 206 -8.75 6.93 -4.07
C PHE A 206 -8.63 8.13 -3.13
N LEU A 207 -7.61 8.95 -3.34
CA LEU A 207 -7.37 10.18 -2.59
C LEU A 207 -8.27 11.28 -3.13
N SER A 208 -8.82 12.10 -2.24
CA SER A 208 -9.62 13.26 -2.64
C SER A 208 -9.40 14.46 -1.73
N SER A 209 -9.41 15.64 -2.35
CA SER A 209 -9.47 16.93 -1.67
C SER A 209 -10.88 17.28 -1.16
N GLU A 210 -11.89 16.45 -1.45
CA GLU A 210 -13.28 16.70 -1.05
C GLU A 210 -14.02 15.40 -0.64
N GLY A 211 -15.16 15.55 0.03
CA GLY A 211 -16.05 14.46 0.40
C GLY A 211 -15.63 13.67 1.65
N ASP A 212 -16.56 12.91 2.21
CA ASP A 212 -16.28 12.05 3.36
C ASP A 212 -15.66 10.71 2.91
N PRO A 213 -14.64 10.20 3.63
CA PRO A 213 -14.04 8.92 3.30
C PRO A 213 -15.04 7.76 3.40
N ALA A 214 -15.12 6.95 2.35
CA ALA A 214 -15.93 5.74 2.31
C ALA A 214 -15.02 4.51 2.44
N PHE A 215 -15.02 3.88 3.61
CA PHE A 215 -14.24 2.67 3.87
C PHE A 215 -15.02 1.42 3.51
N PHE A 216 -14.34 0.50 2.83
CA PHE A 216 -14.79 -0.86 2.58
C PHE A 216 -16.25 -0.93 2.07
N PRO A 217 -16.57 -0.24 0.96
CA PRO A 217 -17.92 -0.21 0.42
C PRO A 217 -18.38 -1.60 -0.03
N THR A 218 -19.70 -1.80 -0.09
CA THR A 218 -20.35 -2.98 -0.67
C THR A 218 -20.87 -2.75 -2.09
N SER A 219 -20.79 -1.51 -2.60
CA SER A 219 -21.15 -1.15 -3.97
C SER A 219 -20.30 0.04 -4.43
N GLY A 220 -19.82 0.00 -5.67
CA GLY A 220 -19.09 1.09 -6.32
C GLY A 220 -19.95 2.09 -7.09
N HIS A 221 -21.18 1.71 -7.44
CA HIS A 221 -22.05 2.44 -8.40
C HIS A 221 -22.46 3.85 -7.94
N ALA A 222 -22.37 4.14 -6.65
CA ALA A 222 -22.72 5.45 -6.09
C ALA A 222 -21.54 6.45 -6.16
N PHE A 223 -20.32 5.97 -6.44
CA PHE A 223 -19.15 6.83 -6.55
C PHE A 223 -19.03 7.40 -7.97
N PRO A 224 -18.54 8.64 -8.11
CA PRO A 224 -18.11 9.15 -9.40
C PRO A 224 -16.91 8.35 -9.92
N GLU A 225 -16.61 8.46 -11.21
CA GLU A 225 -15.38 7.92 -11.79
C GLU A 225 -14.15 8.43 -11.02
N PRO A 226 -13.12 7.58 -10.74
CA PRO A 226 -12.96 6.17 -11.17
C PRO A 226 -13.59 5.14 -10.21
N GLY A 227 -14.42 5.56 -9.27
CA GLY A 227 -14.92 4.74 -8.16
C GLY A 227 -15.52 3.37 -8.55
N PRO A 228 -16.42 3.28 -9.56
CA PRO A 228 -16.95 1.99 -9.99
C PRO A 228 -15.86 1.01 -10.46
N GLN A 229 -14.91 1.48 -11.26
CA GLN A 229 -13.81 0.63 -11.76
C GLN A 229 -12.86 0.19 -10.64
N LEU A 230 -12.49 1.11 -9.73
CA LEU A 230 -11.67 0.78 -8.56
C LEU A 230 -12.37 -0.23 -7.64
N PHE A 231 -13.68 -0.08 -7.45
CA PHE A 231 -14.47 -1.04 -6.68
C PHE A 231 -14.48 -2.43 -7.31
N ASP A 232 -14.72 -2.49 -8.62
CA ASP A 232 -14.84 -3.75 -9.36
C ASP A 232 -13.52 -4.54 -9.39
N MET A 233 -12.37 -3.85 -9.33
CA MET A 233 -11.07 -4.49 -9.27
C MET A 233 -10.53 -4.74 -7.85
N SER A 234 -11.09 -4.10 -6.82
CA SER A 234 -10.75 -4.38 -5.42
C SER A 234 -11.21 -5.77 -4.99
N SER A 235 -10.36 -6.49 -4.25
CA SER A 235 -10.70 -7.80 -3.68
C SER A 235 -11.78 -7.68 -2.61
N VAL A 236 -12.62 -8.71 -2.45
CA VAL A 236 -13.51 -8.84 -1.28
C VAL A 236 -12.65 -9.00 -0.04
N LEU A 237 -12.98 -8.30 1.05
CA LEU A 237 -12.23 -8.42 2.28
C LEU A 237 -12.35 -9.84 2.87
N PRO A 238 -11.21 -10.51 3.15
CA PRO A 238 -11.18 -11.72 3.95
C PRO A 238 -11.84 -11.56 5.33
N ALA A 239 -12.47 -12.61 5.82
CA ALA A 239 -13.16 -12.60 7.12
C ALA A 239 -12.29 -12.14 8.30
N PRO A 240 -11.00 -12.51 8.41
CA PRO A 240 -10.12 -11.96 9.46
C PRO A 240 -9.98 -10.44 9.38
N MET A 241 -9.80 -9.88 8.18
CA MET A 241 -9.72 -8.43 8.00
C MET A 241 -11.03 -7.72 8.34
N VAL A 242 -12.18 -8.30 8.00
CA VAL A 242 -13.50 -7.76 8.41
C VAL A 242 -13.60 -7.69 9.94
N ARG A 243 -13.18 -8.73 10.65
CA ARG A 243 -13.16 -8.75 12.13
C ARG A 243 -12.23 -7.66 12.69
N HIS A 244 -11.04 -7.49 12.12
CA HIS A 244 -10.10 -6.45 12.54
C HIS A 244 -10.65 -5.04 12.29
N ALA A 245 -11.29 -4.80 11.15
CA ALA A 245 -11.91 -3.53 10.82
C ALA A 245 -13.04 -3.19 11.81
N GLN A 246 -13.90 -4.16 12.12
CA GLN A 246 -14.98 -4.00 13.11
C GLN A 246 -14.43 -3.72 14.52
N ALA A 247 -13.37 -4.41 14.93
CA ALA A 247 -12.68 -4.15 16.20
C ALA A 247 -12.03 -2.76 16.26
N ALA A 248 -11.60 -2.21 15.11
CA ALA A 248 -11.11 -0.84 14.97
C ALA A 248 -12.24 0.21 14.83
N GLY A 249 -13.49 -0.17 15.06
CA GLY A 249 -14.65 0.72 15.00
C GLY A 249 -15.06 1.12 13.58
N VAL A 250 -14.62 0.37 12.55
CA VAL A 250 -15.07 0.59 11.17
C VAL A 250 -16.24 -0.37 10.87
N PRO A 251 -17.44 0.15 10.54
CA PRO A 251 -18.60 -0.68 10.29
C PRO A 251 -18.49 -1.35 8.91
N VAL A 252 -17.88 -2.53 8.87
CA VAL A 252 -17.75 -3.32 7.64
C VAL A 252 -18.90 -4.30 7.49
N GLN A 253 -19.57 -4.24 6.34
CA GLN A 253 -20.66 -5.14 5.98
C GLN A 253 -20.13 -6.41 5.25
N PRO A 254 -20.86 -7.54 5.30
CA PRO A 254 -20.52 -8.72 4.49
C PRO A 254 -20.44 -8.38 3.00
N GLY A 255 -19.44 -8.91 2.30
CA GLY A 255 -19.21 -8.64 0.88
C GLY A 255 -18.52 -7.29 0.59
N ALA A 256 -18.13 -6.56 1.63
CA ALA A 256 -17.31 -5.35 1.49
C ALA A 256 -16.01 -5.63 0.74
N ARG A 257 -15.61 -4.69 -0.11
CA ARG A 257 -14.38 -4.77 -0.89
C ARG A 257 -13.28 -3.91 -0.30
N ALA A 258 -12.03 -4.29 -0.52
CA ALA A 258 -10.82 -3.62 -0.09
C ALA A 258 -10.62 -2.30 -0.85
N MET A 259 -11.47 -1.33 -0.56
CA MET A 259 -11.47 -0.02 -1.20
C MET A 259 -11.67 1.08 -0.15
N CYS A 260 -10.95 2.19 -0.30
CA CYS A 260 -11.28 3.45 0.36
C CYS A 260 -11.46 4.52 -0.71
N PHE A 261 -12.62 5.17 -0.74
CA PHE A 261 -12.88 6.30 -1.64
C PHE A 261 -12.88 7.61 -0.86
N ASN A 262 -12.47 8.70 -1.51
CA ASN A 262 -12.33 10.03 -0.89
C ASN A 262 -11.45 10.03 0.37
N ALA A 263 -10.36 9.27 0.36
CA ALA A 263 -9.45 9.23 1.49
C ALA A 263 -8.78 10.59 1.70
N ASP A 264 -8.81 11.06 2.94
CA ASP A 264 -7.85 12.03 3.46
C ASP A 264 -6.68 11.31 4.16
N LEU A 265 -5.76 12.08 4.74
CA LEU A 265 -4.57 11.52 5.38
C LEU A 265 -4.93 10.58 6.53
N GLU A 266 -5.89 10.96 7.38
CA GLU A 266 -6.33 10.11 8.49
C GLU A 266 -6.95 8.82 7.98
N ALA A 267 -7.82 8.93 6.96
CA ALA A 267 -8.46 7.77 6.37
C ALA A 267 -7.47 6.83 5.66
N LEU A 268 -6.48 7.38 4.95
CA LEU A 268 -5.43 6.60 4.32
C LEU A 268 -4.64 5.81 5.36
N VAL A 269 -4.16 6.47 6.43
CA VAL A 269 -3.43 5.80 7.52
C VAL A 269 -4.29 4.70 8.13
N LYS A 270 -5.54 5.00 8.49
CA LYS A 270 -6.46 4.03 9.09
C LYS A 270 -6.74 2.83 8.17
N PHE A 271 -6.93 3.07 6.88
CA PHE A 271 -7.17 2.01 5.90
C PHE A 271 -5.96 1.09 5.77
N LEU A 272 -4.75 1.66 5.67
CA LEU A 272 -3.50 0.91 5.61
C LEU A 272 -3.28 0.07 6.89
N GLU A 273 -3.56 0.63 8.06
CA GLU A 273 -3.46 -0.08 9.33
C GLU A 273 -4.42 -1.28 9.40
N ILE A 274 -5.67 -1.13 8.95
CA ILE A 274 -6.66 -2.22 8.96
C ILE A 274 -6.29 -3.29 7.92
N GLY A 275 -5.95 -2.87 6.70
CA GLY A 275 -5.68 -3.75 5.58
C GLY A 275 -4.41 -4.59 5.74
N THR A 276 -3.47 -4.16 6.58
CA THR A 276 -2.18 -4.85 6.78
C THR A 276 -2.10 -5.62 8.10
N ARG A 277 -3.16 -5.62 8.93
CA ARG A 277 -3.18 -6.26 10.26
C ARG A 277 -3.50 -7.76 10.25
N VAL A 278 -3.37 -8.43 9.11
CA VAL A 278 -4.07 -9.70 8.84
C VAL A 278 -3.56 -10.92 9.60
N ALA A 279 -2.46 -10.82 10.34
CA ALA A 279 -2.07 -11.90 11.21
C ALA A 279 -1.50 -11.40 12.52
N GLU A 280 -2.00 -11.99 13.60
CA GLU A 280 -1.33 -11.99 14.89
C GLU A 280 0.11 -12.50 14.69
N ILE A 281 1.08 -11.71 15.16
CA ILE A 281 2.47 -12.17 15.27
C ILE A 281 2.51 -13.09 16.49
N PRO A 282 2.82 -14.40 16.36
CA PRO A 282 2.77 -15.31 17.49
C PRO A 282 3.66 -14.86 18.65
N GLY A 283 3.10 -14.79 19.85
CA GLY A 283 3.82 -14.46 21.09
C GLY A 283 4.07 -12.97 21.34
N ARG A 284 3.17 -12.11 20.84
CA ARG A 284 2.95 -10.76 21.36
C ARG A 284 1.57 -10.64 21.98
#